data_AF-A0AAD4TEI5-F1
#
_entry.id   AF-A0AAD4TEI5-F1
#
_cell.length_a   1.000
_cell.length_b   1.000
_cell.length_c   1.000
_cell.angle_alpha   90.00
_cell.angle_beta   90.00
_cell.angle_gamma   90.00
#
_symmetry.space_group_name_H-M   'P 1'
#
loop_
_entity.id
_entity.type
_entity.pdbx_description
1 polymer ?
#
loop_
_entity_poly.entity_id
_entity_poly.type
_entity_poly.pdbx_seq_one_letter_code
_entity_poly.pdbx_strand_id
1 'polypeptide(L)'
;MGIKPPLSTPTKSPSISRTNHHQNPNNSMDTSSSSTEFNKSRYEAYNRLQAAAVAFGEKLHIPEIIVIGGQSDGKSSLLEALLGFRFNVREVEMGTRRPLILQMVHDDSAVEPRCRFQEEDSEEYGNPVSSASKIADIIKTRTGALLNRTKATVSSKPIVMRAEYAHSPNLTIIDTPGFILKVGGFFNFLAWFNY
;
A
#
# COMPACT_ATOMS: atom_id res chain seq x y z
N MET A 1 -39.67 50.32 38.92
CA MET A 1 -38.40 50.47 39.66
C MET A 1 -37.29 50.00 38.71
N GLY A 2 -36.12 50.63 38.54
CA GLY A 2 -35.37 51.50 39.46
C GLY A 2 -34.44 50.61 40.32
N ILE A 3 -33.12 50.81 40.43
CA ILE A 3 -32.29 52.03 40.28
C ILE A 3 -31.03 51.74 39.39
N LYS A 4 -30.25 52.77 39.01
CA LYS A 4 -29.05 52.72 38.13
C LYS A 4 -27.70 52.79 38.91
N PRO A 5 -26.53 52.53 38.26
CA PRO A 5 -25.19 52.54 38.88
C PRO A 5 -24.54 53.96 38.88
N PRO A 6 -23.30 54.14 39.40
CA PRO A 6 -22.07 54.14 38.57
C PRO A 6 -20.85 53.48 39.31
N LEU A 7 -19.52 53.71 39.12
CA LEU A 7 -18.68 54.64 38.33
C LEU A 7 -17.21 54.12 38.15
N SER A 8 -16.48 54.67 37.17
CA SER A 8 -15.00 54.93 37.10
C SER A 8 -13.92 53.82 37.17
N THR A 9 -13.07 53.81 36.12
CA THR A 9 -11.66 53.36 36.09
C THR A 9 -10.70 54.46 36.62
N PRO A 10 -9.37 54.20 36.75
CA PRO A 10 -8.49 54.74 35.71
C PRO A 10 -7.23 53.93 35.34
N THR A 11 -6.93 53.99 34.05
CA THR A 11 -5.68 53.79 33.28
C THR A 11 -4.33 53.92 34.00
N LYS A 12 -3.38 53.01 33.70
CA LYS A 12 -1.98 53.34 33.36
C LYS A 12 -1.20 52.17 32.73
N SER A 13 -0.60 52.43 31.56
CA SER A 13 0.49 51.64 30.97
C SER A 13 1.78 52.46 31.00
N PRO A 14 2.94 51.81 31.19
CA PRO A 14 4.15 52.19 30.46
C PRO A 14 4.83 50.98 29.80
N SER A 15 5.84 51.22 28.98
CA SER A 15 6.53 50.22 28.14
C SER A 15 8.06 50.33 28.27
N ILE A 16 8.79 49.41 27.60
CA ILE A 16 10.27 49.33 27.46
C ILE A 16 11.00 49.04 28.82
N SER A 17 12.13 48.30 28.96
CA SER A 17 13.13 47.77 28.01
C SER A 17 13.83 46.47 28.47
N ARG A 18 14.25 45.65 27.49
CA ARG A 18 15.46 44.78 27.38
C ARG A 18 16.24 44.34 28.66
N THR A 19 16.56 43.04 28.77
CA THR A 19 17.95 42.52 28.63
C THR A 19 18.10 40.99 28.56
N ASN A 20 18.96 40.55 27.63
CA ASN A 20 19.91 39.41 27.58
C ASN A 20 19.58 37.95 28.00
N HIS A 21 19.74 37.06 27.01
CA HIS A 21 20.47 35.79 27.02
C HIS A 21 20.42 34.85 28.25
N HIS A 22 19.80 33.69 28.04
CA HIS A 22 20.57 32.46 27.78
C HIS A 22 19.86 31.63 26.69
N GLN A 23 20.55 31.36 25.58
CA GLN A 23 20.11 30.36 24.59
C GLN A 23 20.86 29.07 24.87
N ASN A 24 20.14 27.96 25.01
CA ASN A 24 20.72 26.63 25.11
C ASN A 24 20.49 25.88 23.79
N PRO A 25 21.52 25.67 22.94
CA PRO A 25 21.37 24.99 21.66
C PRO A 25 21.31 23.47 21.86
N ASN A 26 20.13 22.96 22.26
CA ASN A 26 19.86 21.53 22.24
C ASN A 26 19.82 21.03 20.79
N ASN A 27 20.96 20.52 20.31
CA ASN A 27 21.13 20.02 18.96
C ASN A 27 20.46 18.64 18.81
N SER A 28 19.20 18.61 18.38
CA SER A 28 18.35 17.40 18.38
C SER A 28 17.67 17.12 17.04
N MET A 29 18.34 17.38 15.91
CA MET A 29 17.69 17.31 14.58
C MET A 29 18.63 16.93 13.43
N ASP A 30 19.24 15.74 13.48
CA ASP A 30 20.07 15.19 12.36
C ASP A 30 20.01 13.66 12.15
N THR A 31 19.28 12.92 12.99
CA THR A 31 19.25 11.44 12.94
C THR A 31 18.29 10.86 11.89
N SER A 32 17.36 11.66 11.38
CA SER A 32 16.34 11.25 10.40
C SER A 32 16.79 11.40 8.95
N SER A 33 17.67 12.37 8.65
CA SER A 33 18.24 12.61 7.33
C SER A 33 19.16 11.46 6.90
N SER A 34 20.14 11.15 7.75
CA SER A 34 21.14 10.09 7.57
C SER A 34 20.52 8.69 7.42
N SER A 35 19.50 8.35 8.21
CA SER A 35 18.79 7.07 8.11
C SER A 35 17.93 6.95 6.85
N THR A 36 17.37 8.06 6.35
CA THR A 36 16.59 8.08 5.10
C THR A 36 17.48 7.85 3.87
N GLU A 37 18.59 8.58 3.75
CA GLU A 37 19.53 8.39 2.63
C GLU A 37 20.22 7.01 2.67
N PHE A 38 20.49 6.44 3.85
CA PHE A 38 21.00 5.07 3.97
C PHE A 38 20.00 4.02 3.44
N ASN A 39 18.72 4.15 3.76
CA ASN A 39 17.68 3.25 3.26
C ASN A 39 17.51 3.37 1.73
N LYS A 40 17.52 4.59 1.20
CA LYS A 40 17.50 4.87 -0.24
C LYS A 40 18.70 4.27 -0.97
N SER A 41 19.91 4.43 -0.43
CA SER A 41 21.13 3.83 -1.01
C SER A 41 21.04 2.29 -1.07
N ARG A 42 20.48 1.65 -0.03
CA ARG A 42 20.24 0.20 -0.02
C ARG A 42 19.19 -0.24 -1.04
N TYR A 43 18.11 0.54 -1.20
CA TYR A 43 17.08 0.31 -2.22
C TYR A 43 17.66 0.38 -3.65
N GLU A 44 18.43 1.43 -3.95
CA GLU A 44 19.09 1.59 -5.25
C GLU A 44 20.09 0.45 -5.52
N ALA A 45 20.89 0.06 -4.52
CA ALA A 45 21.83 -1.06 -4.64
C ALA A 45 21.12 -2.40 -4.91
N TYR A 46 19.99 -2.66 -4.24
CA TYR A 46 19.17 -3.85 -4.46
C TYR A 46 18.57 -3.88 -5.86
N ASN A 47 17.95 -2.78 -6.31
CA ASN A 47 17.35 -2.68 -7.64
C ASN A 47 18.39 -2.86 -8.77
N ARG A 48 19.58 -2.24 -8.63
CA ARG A 48 20.70 -2.41 -9.56
C ARG A 48 21.21 -3.85 -9.61
N LEU A 49 21.34 -4.51 -8.45
CA LEU A 49 21.74 -5.92 -8.35
C LEU A 49 20.73 -6.85 -9.04
N GLN A 50 19.43 -6.59 -8.87
CA GLN A 50 18.39 -7.39 -9.53
C GLN A 50 18.33 -7.15 -11.05
N ALA A 51 18.48 -5.91 -11.51
CA ALA A 51 18.57 -5.59 -12.94
C ALA A 51 19.80 -6.28 -13.59
N ALA A 52 20.95 -6.29 -12.89
CA ALA A 52 22.14 -6.99 -13.35
C ALA A 52 21.92 -8.51 -13.43
N ALA A 53 21.31 -9.13 -12.41
CA ALA A 53 21.03 -10.56 -12.42
C ALA A 53 20.16 -10.97 -13.62
N VAL A 54 19.06 -10.24 -13.87
CA VAL A 54 18.20 -10.46 -15.05
C VAL A 54 18.99 -10.34 -16.36
N ALA A 55 19.90 -9.36 -16.47
CA ALA A 55 20.74 -9.19 -17.66
C ALA A 55 21.78 -10.33 -17.86
N PHE A 56 22.21 -11.00 -16.79
CA PHE A 56 23.07 -12.20 -16.85
C PHE A 56 22.29 -13.52 -16.96
N GLY A 57 20.95 -13.49 -16.95
CA GLY A 57 20.09 -14.68 -16.93
C GLY A 57 19.97 -15.34 -15.54
N GLU A 58 20.54 -14.72 -14.51
CA GLU A 58 20.54 -15.21 -13.13
C GLU A 58 19.23 -14.88 -12.40
N LYS A 59 18.70 -15.87 -11.68
CA LYS A 59 17.45 -15.74 -10.92
C LYS A 59 17.74 -15.40 -9.46
N LEU A 60 17.87 -14.11 -9.15
CA LEU A 60 17.74 -13.67 -7.76
C LEU A 60 16.31 -13.87 -7.27
N HIS A 61 16.17 -14.38 -6.05
CA HIS A 61 14.87 -14.61 -5.42
C HIS A 61 14.18 -13.26 -5.16
N ILE A 62 13.07 -13.02 -5.85
CA ILE A 62 12.23 -11.85 -5.65
C ILE A 62 11.53 -11.99 -4.29
N PRO A 63 11.60 -11.00 -3.38
CA PRO A 63 10.91 -11.07 -2.09
C PRO A 63 9.40 -11.22 -2.26
N GLU A 64 8.80 -12.17 -1.56
CA GLU A 64 7.36 -12.39 -1.56
C GLU A 64 6.72 -11.99 -0.22
N ILE A 65 5.62 -11.24 -0.27
CA ILE A 65 4.85 -10.78 0.89
C ILE A 65 3.42 -11.27 0.76
N ILE A 66 3.03 -12.25 1.57
CA ILE A 66 1.69 -12.83 1.57
C ILE A 66 0.88 -12.24 2.73
N VAL A 67 -0.23 -11.57 2.43
CA VAL A 67 -1.05 -10.87 3.42
C VAL A 67 -2.26 -11.70 3.79
N ILE A 68 -2.23 -12.23 5.02
CA ILE A 68 -3.23 -13.15 5.60
C ILE A 68 -3.90 -12.46 6.79
N GLY A 69 -5.19 -12.74 7.01
CA GLY A 69 -6.01 -12.10 8.05
C GLY A 69 -7.50 -12.32 7.80
N GLY A 70 -8.32 -12.01 8.78
CA GLY A 70 -9.77 -12.17 8.75
C GLY A 70 -10.46 -11.36 7.64
N GLN A 71 -11.74 -11.63 7.42
CA GLN A 71 -12.59 -10.73 6.63
C GLN A 71 -12.67 -9.36 7.33
N SER A 72 -12.50 -8.29 6.55
CA SER A 72 -12.50 -6.89 7.01
C SER A 72 -11.30 -6.40 7.85
N ASP A 73 -10.28 -7.22 8.11
CA ASP A 73 -9.01 -6.86 8.80
C ASP A 73 -8.12 -5.83 8.05
N GLY A 74 -8.66 -5.08 7.08
CA GLY A 74 -7.94 -3.99 6.41
C GLY A 74 -6.79 -4.39 5.47
N LYS A 75 -6.55 -5.69 5.21
CA LYS A 75 -5.46 -6.23 4.37
C LYS A 75 -5.14 -5.41 3.12
N SER A 76 -6.10 -5.27 2.21
CA SER A 76 -5.88 -4.52 0.97
C SER A 76 -5.62 -3.02 1.22
N SER A 77 -6.18 -2.43 2.29
CA SER A 77 -5.92 -1.04 2.67
C SER A 77 -4.51 -0.84 3.24
N LEU A 78 -3.97 -1.83 3.96
CA LEU A 78 -2.57 -1.85 4.40
C LEU A 78 -1.64 -1.93 3.17
N LEU A 79 -2.00 -2.74 2.17
CA LEU A 79 -1.27 -2.83 0.91
C LEU A 79 -1.34 -1.55 0.09
N GLU A 80 -2.52 -0.92 -0.06
CA GLU A 80 -2.65 0.40 -0.73
C GLU A 80 -1.78 1.47 -0.03
N ALA A 81 -1.68 1.43 1.31
CA ALA A 81 -0.85 2.35 2.08
C ALA A 81 0.66 2.06 1.94
N LEU A 82 1.06 0.79 1.90
CA LEU A 82 2.46 0.36 1.74
C LEU A 82 2.99 0.58 0.32
N LEU A 83 2.12 0.48 -0.68
CA LEU A 83 2.47 0.64 -2.10
C LEU A 83 2.36 2.07 -2.62
N GLY A 84 1.72 2.97 -1.86
CA GLY A 84 1.48 4.36 -2.26
C GLY A 84 0.40 4.56 -3.33
N PHE A 85 -0.18 3.49 -3.88
CA PHE A 85 -1.22 3.56 -4.91
C PHE A 85 -2.40 2.62 -4.63
N ARG A 86 -3.53 2.90 -5.30
CA ARG A 86 -4.81 2.25 -5.05
C ARG A 86 -5.18 1.28 -6.16
N PHE A 87 -5.57 0.06 -5.77
CA PHE A 87 -5.92 -1.03 -6.67
C PHE A 87 -7.28 -1.67 -6.36
N ASN A 88 -7.97 -1.27 -5.27
CA ASN A 88 -9.23 -1.88 -4.85
C ASN A 88 -10.32 -0.81 -4.61
N VAL A 89 -11.59 -1.13 -4.92
CA VAL A 89 -12.72 -0.27 -4.54
C VAL A 89 -13.11 -0.60 -3.10
N ARG A 90 -13.22 0.43 -2.25
CA ARG A 90 -13.64 0.27 -0.84
C ARG A 90 -15.09 -0.22 -0.66
N GLU A 91 -15.82 -0.39 -1.76
CA GLU A 91 -17.24 -0.77 -1.84
C GLU A 91 -17.43 -2.26 -2.18
N VAL A 92 -16.35 -3.07 -2.25
CA VAL A 92 -16.48 -4.52 -2.46
C VAL A 92 -16.90 -5.19 -1.16
N GLU A 93 -18.20 -5.43 -1.02
CA GLU A 93 -18.92 -5.99 0.14
C GLU A 93 -18.27 -7.23 0.81
N MET A 94 -17.58 -8.07 0.03
CA MET A 94 -16.90 -9.29 0.49
C MET A 94 -15.36 -9.20 0.42
N GLY A 95 -14.81 -8.03 0.10
CA GLY A 95 -13.39 -7.81 -0.11
C GLY A 95 -12.78 -8.70 -1.20
N THR A 96 -11.50 -9.04 -1.02
CA THR A 96 -10.73 -9.95 -1.89
C THR A 96 -11.35 -11.35 -1.88
N ARG A 97 -11.69 -11.91 -3.06
CA ARG A 97 -12.34 -13.24 -3.23
C ARG A 97 -11.60 -14.21 -4.17
N ARG A 98 -10.59 -13.71 -4.88
CA ARG A 98 -9.52 -14.45 -5.56
C ARG A 98 -8.20 -13.87 -5.01
N PRO A 99 -7.11 -14.64 -4.86
CA PRO A 99 -5.85 -14.05 -4.48
C PRO A 99 -5.37 -13.09 -5.58
N LEU A 100 -4.91 -11.90 -5.20
CA LEU A 100 -4.32 -10.93 -6.11
C LEU A 100 -2.80 -11.01 -5.98
N ILE A 101 -2.15 -11.58 -7.00
CA ILE A 101 -0.69 -11.58 -7.12
C ILE A 101 -0.29 -10.28 -7.81
N LEU A 102 0.43 -9.44 -7.09
CA LEU A 102 0.93 -8.15 -7.54
C LEU A 102 2.45 -8.19 -7.65
N GLN A 103 2.94 -8.32 -8.89
CA GLN A 103 4.35 -8.20 -9.24
C GLN A 103 4.71 -6.71 -9.32
N MET A 104 5.39 -6.18 -8.30
CA MET A 104 5.96 -4.84 -8.35
C MET A 104 7.27 -4.88 -9.16
N VAL A 105 7.39 -4.00 -10.14
CA VAL A 105 8.57 -3.88 -11.00
C VAL A 105 9.03 -2.44 -11.00
N HIS A 106 10.30 -2.24 -10.63
CA HIS A 106 10.96 -0.95 -10.67
C HIS A 106 11.19 -0.53 -12.14
N ASP A 107 10.63 0.61 -12.52
CA ASP A 107 10.82 1.24 -13.84
C ASP A 107 10.97 2.75 -13.63
N ASP A 108 12.19 3.27 -13.78
CA ASP A 108 12.50 4.71 -13.63
C ASP A 108 11.72 5.62 -14.59
N SER A 109 11.15 5.09 -15.69
CA SER A 109 10.27 5.85 -16.59
C SER A 109 8.83 5.97 -16.07
N ALA A 110 8.43 5.13 -15.12
CA ALA A 110 7.08 5.06 -14.59
C ALA A 110 6.93 5.89 -13.31
N VAL A 111 6.89 7.22 -13.47
CA VAL A 111 6.66 8.19 -12.37
C VAL A 111 5.28 8.01 -11.72
N GLU A 112 4.32 7.42 -12.44
CA GLU A 112 3.02 6.99 -11.94
C GLU A 112 2.83 5.48 -12.21
N PRO A 113 2.10 4.72 -11.35
CA PRO A 113 1.99 3.27 -11.48
C PRO A 113 1.34 2.82 -12.80
N ARG A 114 2.11 2.12 -13.62
CA ARG A 114 1.65 1.54 -14.89
C ARG A 114 1.31 0.07 -14.69
N CYS A 115 0.05 -0.23 -14.39
CA CYS A 115 -0.39 -1.60 -14.15
C CYS A 115 -0.72 -2.33 -15.46
N ARG A 116 -0.49 -3.65 -15.49
CA ARG A 116 -0.93 -4.58 -16.55
C ARG A 116 -1.48 -5.83 -15.90
N PHE A 117 -2.52 -6.43 -16.50
CA PHE A 117 -3.01 -7.74 -16.07
C PHE A 117 -2.45 -8.82 -16.99
N GLN A 118 -1.99 -9.93 -16.43
CA GLN A 118 -1.73 -11.15 -17.19
C GLN A 118 -3.08 -11.68 -17.70
N GLU A 119 -3.16 -12.25 -18.90
CA GLU A 119 -4.41 -12.88 -19.35
C GLU A 119 -4.69 -14.19 -18.62
N GLU A 120 -5.98 -14.50 -18.43
CA GLU A 120 -6.43 -15.55 -17.49
C GLU A 120 -5.80 -16.92 -17.75
N ASP A 121 -5.57 -17.26 -19.01
CA ASP A 121 -5.14 -18.59 -19.46
C ASP A 121 -3.89 -18.49 -20.39
N SER A 122 -3.02 -17.50 -20.16
CA SER A 122 -1.77 -17.23 -20.91
C SER A 122 -0.69 -16.59 -19.99
N GLU A 123 0.57 -16.53 -20.43
CA GLU A 123 1.64 -15.74 -19.77
C GLU A 123 1.71 -14.28 -20.26
N GLU A 124 0.98 -13.93 -21.31
CA GLU A 124 0.97 -12.59 -21.90
C GLU A 124 0.28 -11.56 -20.99
N TYR A 125 0.80 -10.31 -21.03
CA TYR A 125 0.25 -9.17 -20.31
C TYR A 125 -0.51 -8.24 -21.26
N GLY A 126 -1.74 -7.90 -20.89
CA GLY A 126 -2.58 -6.96 -21.62
C GLY A 126 -2.09 -5.51 -21.57
N ASN A 127 -2.87 -4.63 -22.19
CA ASN A 127 -2.55 -3.21 -22.32
C ASN A 127 -2.42 -2.50 -20.94
N PRO A 128 -1.55 -1.47 -20.83
CA PRO A 128 -1.40 -0.69 -19.62
C PRO A 128 -2.68 0.00 -19.11
N VAL A 129 -2.83 0.02 -17.79
CA VAL A 129 -3.92 0.67 -17.05
C VAL A 129 -3.33 1.42 -15.85
N SER A 130 -3.53 2.74 -15.78
CA SER A 130 -3.06 3.61 -14.68
C SER A 130 -4.18 4.13 -13.77
N SER A 131 -5.44 3.90 -14.15
CA SER A 131 -6.60 4.41 -13.40
C SER A 131 -7.06 3.42 -12.34
N ALA A 132 -7.02 3.81 -11.07
CA ALA A 132 -7.39 2.97 -9.92
C ALA A 132 -8.82 2.39 -10.01
N SER A 133 -9.78 3.13 -10.57
CA SER A 133 -11.13 2.58 -10.82
C SER A 133 -11.10 1.48 -11.87
N LYS A 134 -10.46 1.71 -13.03
CA LYS A 134 -10.31 0.67 -14.08
C LYS A 134 -9.58 -0.58 -13.58
N ILE A 135 -8.52 -0.42 -12.78
CA ILE A 135 -7.79 -1.53 -12.14
C ILE A 135 -8.75 -2.37 -11.29
N ALA A 136 -9.50 -1.73 -10.40
CA ALA A 136 -10.42 -2.40 -9.50
C ALA A 136 -11.67 -2.96 -10.21
N ASP A 137 -12.15 -2.31 -11.28
CA ASP A 137 -13.23 -2.81 -12.14
C ASP A 137 -12.81 -4.07 -12.91
N ILE A 138 -11.56 -4.15 -13.38
CA ILE A 138 -11.00 -5.37 -13.99
C ILE A 138 -10.95 -6.51 -12.96
N ILE A 139 -10.46 -6.23 -11.75
CA ILE A 139 -10.42 -7.22 -10.64
C ILE A 139 -11.83 -7.69 -10.29
N LYS A 140 -12.78 -6.76 -10.14
CA LYS A 140 -14.21 -7.03 -9.86
C LYS A 140 -14.86 -7.87 -10.96
N THR A 141 -14.59 -7.54 -12.24
CA THR A 141 -15.15 -8.21 -13.42
C THR A 141 -14.58 -9.62 -13.58
N ARG A 142 -13.26 -9.80 -13.56
CA ARG A 142 -12.61 -11.13 -13.64
C ARG A 142 -12.95 -12.01 -12.44
N THR A 143 -13.14 -11.43 -11.25
CA THR A 143 -13.66 -12.14 -10.08
C THR A 143 -15.10 -12.59 -10.30
N GLY A 144 -16.01 -11.70 -10.70
CA GLY A 144 -17.41 -12.02 -10.97
C GLY A 144 -17.58 -13.08 -12.05
N ALA A 145 -16.88 -12.94 -13.18
CA ALA A 145 -16.94 -13.89 -14.29
C ALA A 145 -16.52 -15.31 -13.88
N LEU A 146 -15.42 -15.47 -13.13
CA LEU A 146 -14.98 -16.78 -12.66
C LEU A 146 -15.97 -17.37 -11.65
N LEU A 147 -16.35 -16.61 -10.62
CA LEU A 147 -17.20 -17.09 -9.53
C LEU A 147 -18.62 -17.44 -10.01
N ASN A 148 -19.18 -16.69 -10.95
CA ASN A 148 -20.45 -17.02 -11.60
C ASN A 148 -20.36 -18.31 -12.41
N ARG A 149 -19.24 -18.54 -13.12
CA ARG A 149 -18.98 -19.76 -13.89
C ARG A 149 -18.81 -20.99 -13.00
N THR A 150 -18.13 -20.87 -11.87
CA THR A 150 -17.88 -22.00 -10.93
C THR A 150 -18.94 -22.14 -9.83
N LYS A 151 -19.91 -21.22 -9.74
CA LYS A 151 -20.92 -21.14 -8.65
C LYS A 151 -20.31 -21.10 -7.25
N ALA A 152 -19.14 -20.47 -7.10
CA ALA A 152 -18.38 -20.43 -5.84
C ALA A 152 -18.38 -19.01 -5.22
N THR A 153 -18.25 -18.90 -3.90
CA THR A 153 -18.16 -17.60 -3.21
C THR A 153 -16.74 -17.01 -3.25
N VAL A 154 -15.72 -17.87 -3.30
CA VAL A 154 -14.29 -17.56 -3.43
C VAL A 154 -13.62 -18.58 -4.36
N SER A 155 -12.43 -18.26 -4.89
CA SER A 155 -11.63 -19.20 -5.68
C SER A 155 -10.14 -18.99 -5.43
N SER A 156 -9.36 -20.08 -5.46
CA SER A 156 -7.90 -20.05 -5.38
C SER A 156 -7.22 -19.60 -6.67
N LYS A 157 -7.90 -19.60 -7.84
CA LYS A 157 -7.26 -19.15 -9.10
C LYS A 157 -6.89 -17.66 -8.97
N PRO A 158 -5.61 -17.28 -9.01
CA PRO A 158 -5.20 -15.90 -8.79
C PRO A 158 -5.65 -14.97 -9.92
N ILE A 159 -5.68 -13.68 -9.63
CA ILE A 159 -5.53 -12.64 -10.65
C ILE A 159 -4.08 -12.15 -10.54
N VAL A 160 -3.33 -12.18 -11.66
CA VAL A 160 -1.97 -11.65 -11.68
C VAL A 160 -1.97 -10.26 -12.32
N MET A 161 -1.41 -9.30 -11.59
CA MET A 161 -1.18 -7.93 -12.02
C MET A 161 0.30 -7.61 -11.87
N ARG A 162 0.88 -6.96 -12.87
CA ARG A 162 2.20 -6.31 -12.77
C ARG A 162 1.99 -4.82 -12.62
N ALA A 163 2.73 -4.17 -11.73
CA ALA A 163 2.76 -2.71 -11.62
C ALA A 163 4.20 -2.22 -11.83
N GLU A 164 4.41 -1.53 -12.95
CA GLU A 164 5.66 -0.87 -13.30
C GLU A 164 5.66 0.53 -12.66
N TYR A 165 6.55 0.80 -11.70
CA TYR A 165 6.56 2.06 -10.91
C TYR A 165 7.95 2.41 -10.35
N ALA A 166 8.43 3.62 -10.59
CA ALA A 166 9.77 4.11 -10.22
C ALA A 166 10.04 4.04 -8.71
N HIS A 167 9.03 4.33 -7.90
CA HIS A 167 9.12 4.32 -6.43
C HIS A 167 8.82 2.96 -5.79
N SER A 168 8.67 1.89 -6.58
CA SER A 168 8.47 0.52 -6.08
C SER A 168 9.74 -0.32 -6.13
N PRO A 169 10.05 -1.10 -5.07
CA PRO A 169 11.07 -2.14 -5.13
C PRO A 169 10.55 -3.30 -5.99
N ASN A 170 11.46 -4.03 -6.61
CA ASN A 170 11.13 -5.30 -7.26
C ASN A 170 10.75 -6.36 -6.19
N LEU A 171 9.46 -6.63 -6.02
CA LEU A 171 8.93 -7.63 -5.09
C LEU A 171 7.59 -8.21 -5.60
N THR A 172 7.10 -9.28 -4.98
CA THR A 172 5.74 -9.79 -5.22
C THR A 172 4.89 -9.73 -3.95
N ILE A 173 3.68 -9.21 -4.06
CA ILE A 173 2.67 -9.20 -3.01
C ILE A 173 1.54 -10.16 -3.37
N ILE A 174 0.99 -10.87 -2.38
CA ILE A 174 -0.20 -11.71 -2.54
C ILE A 174 -1.24 -11.29 -1.50
N ASP A 175 -2.27 -10.54 -1.92
CA ASP A 175 -3.44 -10.26 -1.08
C ASP A 175 -4.38 -11.47 -1.11
N THR A 176 -4.59 -12.15 0.02
CA THR A 176 -5.49 -13.31 0.08
C THR A 176 -6.92 -12.90 0.44
N PRO A 177 -7.94 -13.67 0.05
CA PRO A 177 -9.26 -13.57 0.67
C PRO A 177 -9.20 -13.66 2.20
N GLY A 178 -10.12 -12.96 2.85
CA GLY A 178 -10.22 -12.98 4.31
C GLY A 178 -10.80 -14.28 4.82
N PHE A 179 -10.20 -14.85 5.87
CA PHE A 179 -10.77 -16.01 6.52
C PHE A 179 -11.98 -15.63 7.40
N ILE A 180 -12.94 -16.54 7.49
CA ILE A 180 -14.10 -16.42 8.38
C ILE A 180 -13.98 -17.54 9.43
N LEU A 181 -13.61 -17.18 10.66
CA LEU A 181 -13.64 -18.11 11.78
C LEU A 181 -15.08 -18.28 12.26
N LYS A 182 -15.73 -19.38 11.86
CA LYS A 182 -16.94 -19.85 12.56
C LYS A 182 -16.53 -20.37 13.94
N VAL A 183 -17.30 -20.01 14.97
CA VAL A 183 -17.09 -20.50 16.34
C VAL A 183 -17.08 -22.04 16.33
N GLY A 184 -15.97 -22.64 16.79
CA GLY A 184 -15.76 -24.09 16.81
C GLY A 184 -15.21 -24.72 15.53
N GLY A 185 -14.94 -23.97 14.46
CA GLY A 185 -14.38 -24.48 13.21
C GLY A 185 -12.86 -24.36 13.12
N PHE A 186 -12.16 -25.47 12.81
CA PHE A 186 -10.73 -25.43 12.42
C PHE A 186 -10.57 -24.84 11.02
N PHE A 187 -9.63 -23.91 10.86
CA PHE A 187 -9.29 -23.32 9.57
C PHE A 187 -8.10 -24.08 8.92
N ASN A 188 -8.34 -24.77 7.80
CA ASN A 188 -7.28 -25.48 7.09
C ASN A 188 -6.52 -24.53 6.16
N PHE A 189 -5.36 -24.07 6.63
CA PHE A 189 -4.47 -23.17 5.89
C PHE A 189 -3.92 -23.81 4.59
N LEU A 190 -3.50 -25.08 4.62
CA LEU A 190 -2.79 -25.71 3.49
C LEU A 190 -3.64 -25.82 2.21
N ALA A 191 -4.97 -25.85 2.33
CA ALA A 191 -5.87 -25.87 1.18
C ALA A 191 -5.74 -24.62 0.27
N TRP A 192 -5.11 -23.54 0.76
CA TRP A 192 -4.87 -22.29 0.04
C TRP A 192 -3.48 -22.16 -0.60
N PHE A 193 -2.55 -23.07 -0.31
CA PHE A 193 -1.13 -22.96 -0.70
C PHE A 193 -0.62 -24.06 -1.65
N ASN A 194 -1.51 -24.91 -2.15
CA ASN A 194 -1.19 -25.82 -3.25
C ASN A 194 -1.26 -25.03 -4.58
N TYR A 195 -0.14 -24.36 -4.90
CA TYR A 195 0.22 -23.98 -6.27
C TYR A 195 0.84 -25.18 -7.00
#